data_AF-X0WNB6-F1
#
_entry.id   AF-X0WNB6-F1
#
_cell.length_a   1.000
_cell.length_b   1.000
_cell.length_c   1.000
_cell.angle_alpha   90.00
_cell.angle_beta   90.00
_cell.angle_gamma   90.00
#
_symmetry.space_group_name_H-M   'P 1'
#
loop_
_entity.id
_entity.type
_entity.pdbx_description
1 polymer ?
#
loop_
_entity_poly.entity_id
_entity_poly.type
_entity_poly.pdbx_seq_one_letter_code
_entity_poly.pdbx_strand_id
1 'polypeptide(L)' 'DVDQLRRGMDVELEHGSVDVNTNVSNDDPLITAKIALAHLNEFPDYYDRLEKMEEEGEAYWEGKK' A
#
# COMPACT_ATOMS: atom_id res chain seq x y z
N ASP A 1 9.46 11.18 3.05
CA ASP A 1 10.43 10.79 2.01
C ASP A 1 9.67 10.68 0.68
N VAL A 2 10.26 11.12 -0.43
CA VAL A 2 9.63 11.06 -1.76
C VAL A 2 9.48 9.60 -2.22
N ASP A 3 10.45 8.75 -1.90
CA ASP A 3 10.43 7.35 -2.32
C ASP A 3 9.33 6.56 -1.61
N GLN A 4 9.17 6.80 -0.30
CA GLN A 4 8.04 6.30 0.50
C GLN A 4 6.69 6.69 -0.09
N LEU A 5 6.52 7.96 -0.48
CA LEU A 5 5.25 8.44 -1.04
C LEU A 5 4.97 7.78 -2.40
N ARG A 6 5.99 7.64 -3.25
CA ARG A 6 5.85 6.98 -4.55
C ARG A 6 5.45 5.52 -4.39
N ARG A 7 6.15 4.76 -3.53
CA ARG A 7 5.81 3.36 -3.23
C ARG A 7 4.40 3.25 -2.67
N GLY A 8 4.04 4.15 -1.75
CA GLY A 8 2.70 4.15 -1.20
C GLY A 8 1.60 4.36 -2.24
N MET A 9 1.81 5.30 -3.15
CA MET A 9 0.86 5.49 -4.26
C MET A 9 0.72 4.26 -5.16
N ASP A 10 1.82 3.54 -5.41
CA ASP A 10 1.79 2.31 -6.20
C ASP A 10 0.98 1.21 -5.47
N VAL A 11 1.17 1.04 -4.16
CA VAL A 11 0.45 0.04 -3.32
C VAL A 11 -1.04 0.35 -3.21
N GLU A 12 -1.40 1.59 -2.85
CA GLU A 12 -2.82 1.96 -2.69
C GLU A 12 -3.60 1.84 -4.02
N LEU A 13 -2.94 2.11 -5.15
CA LEU A 13 -3.52 1.91 -6.48
C LEU A 13 -3.70 0.43 -6.82
N GLU A 14 -2.70 -0.41 -6.49
CA GLU A 14 -2.76 -1.86 -6.71
C GLU A 14 -4.00 -2.46 -6.06
N HIS A 15 -4.23 -2.18 -4.76
CA HIS A 15 -5.39 -2.70 -4.03
C HIS A 15 -6.73 -2.38 -4.69
N GLY A 16 -6.90 -1.16 -5.21
CA GLY A 16 -8.11 -0.77 -5.93
C GLY A 16 -8.24 -1.42 -7.30
N SER A 17 -7.12 -1.60 -8.01
CA SER A 17 -7.11 -2.22 -9.34
C SER A 17 -7.32 -3.74 -9.31
N VAL A 18 -6.92 -4.40 -8.21
CA VAL A 18 -7.05 -5.86 -8.01
C VAL A 18 -8.46 -6.26 -7.63
N ASP A 19 -9.13 -5.51 -6.74
CA ASP A 19 -10.51 -5.77 -6.33
C ASP A 19 -11.35 -4.48 -6.32
N VAL A 20 -12.29 -4.41 -7.27
CA VAL A 20 -13.22 -3.29 -7.43
C VAL A 20 -14.06 -3.03 -6.17
N ASN A 21 -14.31 -4.05 -5.34
CA ASN A 21 -15.08 -3.88 -4.10
C ASN A 21 -14.32 -3.09 -3.03
N THR A 22 -12.99 -3.05 -3.13
CA THR A 22 -12.10 -2.32 -2.21
C THR A 22 -11.43 -1.11 -2.86
N ASN A 23 -11.82 -0.74 -4.09
CA ASN A 23 -11.29 0.45 -4.76
C ASN A 23 -11.87 1.75 -4.17
N VAL A 24 -11.28 2.18 -3.05
CA VAL A 24 -11.73 3.37 -2.31
C VAL A 24 -11.34 4.70 -2.97
N SER A 25 -10.30 4.72 -3.81
CA SER A 25 -9.87 5.91 -4.54
C SER A 25 -10.52 6.04 -5.91
N ASN A 26 -11.12 4.97 -6.42
CA ASN A 26 -11.61 4.85 -7.79
C ASN A 26 -10.51 5.26 -8.80
N ASP A 27 -9.29 4.81 -8.54
CA ASP A 27 -8.05 5.11 -9.28
C ASP A 27 -7.72 6.62 -9.39
N ASP A 28 -8.34 7.48 -8.59
CA ASP A 28 -8.05 8.92 -8.59
C ASP A 28 -6.68 9.19 -7.92
N PRO A 29 -5.71 9.76 -8.66
CA PRO A 29 -4.35 9.90 -8.16
C PRO A 29 -4.23 10.85 -6.97
N LEU A 30 -5.14 11.81 -6.82
CA LEU A 30 -5.11 12.73 -5.68
C LEU A 30 -5.68 12.07 -4.42
N ILE A 31 -6.71 11.25 -4.54
CA ILE A 31 -7.24 10.48 -3.41
C ILE A 31 -6.21 9.45 -2.96
N THR A 32 -5.64 8.68 -3.90
CA THR A 32 -4.57 7.71 -3.64
C THR A 32 -3.37 8.36 -2.93
N ALA A 33 -2.89 9.51 -3.44
CA ALA A 33 -1.77 10.23 -2.80
C ALA A 33 -2.09 10.72 -1.38
N LYS A 34 -3.33 11.12 -1.10
CA LYS A 34 -3.73 11.55 0.25
C LYS A 34 -3.78 10.40 1.25
N ILE A 35 -4.17 9.21 0.81
CA ILE A 35 -4.14 7.99 1.63
C ILE A 35 -2.69 7.66 1.97
N ALA A 36 -1.82 7.57 0.96
CA ALA A 36 -0.41 7.31 1.17
C ALA A 36 0.27 8.36 2.07
N LEU A 37 -0.08 9.64 1.89
CA LEU A 37 0.40 10.72 2.75
C LEU A 37 -0.12 10.60 4.19
N ALA A 38 -1.35 10.14 4.40
CA ALA A 38 -1.90 9.94 5.74
C ALA A 38 -1.07 8.89 6.51
N HIS A 39 -0.72 7.78 5.88
CA HIS A 39 0.14 6.76 6.46
C HIS A 39 1.54 7.29 6.80
N LEU A 40 2.14 8.09 5.92
CA LEU A 40 3.44 8.73 6.18
C LEU A 40 3.41 9.79 7.28
N ASN A 41 2.24 10.36 7.58
CA ASN A 41 2.08 11.25 8.73
C ASN A 41 1.99 10.49 10.06
N GLU A 42 1.60 9.22 10.05
CA GLU A 42 1.65 8.37 11.24
C GLU A 42 3.09 7.97 11.54
N PHE A 43 3.80 7.43 10.55
CA PHE A 43 5.21 7.08 10.65
C PHE A 43 5.92 7.31 9.31
N PRO A 44 7.13 7.90 9.30
CA PRO A 44 7.83 8.24 8.06
C PRO A 44 8.34 7.03 7.26
N ASP A 45 8.39 5.84 7.86
CA ASP A 45 8.86 4.56 7.30
C ASP A 45 7.72 3.55 7.07
N TYR A 46 6.47 4.02 6.99
CA TYR A 46 5.28 3.17 6.92
C TYR A 46 5.37 2.05 5.87
N TYR A 47 5.73 2.38 4.64
CA TYR A 47 5.72 1.40 3.55
C TYR A 47 6.89 0.41 3.62
N ASP A 48 7.98 0.73 4.32
CA ASP A 48 9.04 -0.26 4.61
C ASP A 48 8.54 -1.32 5.62
N ARG A 49 7.70 -0.90 6.56
CA ARG A 49 7.09 -1.80 7.54
C ARG A 49 6.02 -2.66 6.90
N LEU A 50 5.23 -2.07 5.99
CA LEU A 50 4.20 -2.78 5.25
C LEU A 50 4.82 -3.89 4.39
N GLU A 51 5.82 -3.56 3.58
CA GLU A 51 6.53 -4.50 2.70
C GLU A 51 7.02 -5.73 3.50
N LYS A 52 7.66 -5.50 4.64
CA LYS A 52 8.10 -6.59 5.52
C LYS A 52 6.96 -7.48 6.03
N MET A 53 5.83 -6.87 6.42
CA MET A 53 4.67 -7.62 6.90
C MET A 53 4.03 -8.46 5.79
N GLU A 54 3.96 -7.92 4.58
CA GLU A 54 3.43 -8.60 3.41
C GLU A 54 4.32 -9.78 3.01
N GLU A 55 5.64 -9.61 2.93
CA GLU A 55 6.60 -10.69 2.67
C GLU A 55 6.47 -11.84 3.69
N GLU A 56 6.36 -11.52 4.98
CA GLU A 56 6.14 -12.52 6.04
C GLU A 56 4.80 -13.26 5.85
N GLY A 57 3.75 -12.55 5.43
CA GLY A 57 2.43 -13.11 5.14
C GLY A 57 2.44 -14.03 3.93
N GLU A 58 3.04 -13.59 2.81
CA GLU A 58 3.17 -14.37 1.58
C GLU A 58 3.94 -15.67 1.85
N ALA A 59 5.11 -15.59 2.47
CA ALA A 59 5.92 -16.75 2.80
C ALA A 59 5.17 -17.76 3.69
N TYR A 60 4.38 -17.27 4.65
CA TYR A 60 3.54 -18.12 5.51
C TYR A 60 2.48 -18.88 4.70
N TRP A 61 1.76 -18.21 3.80
CA TRP A 61 0.68 -18.83 3.03
C TRP A 61 1.18 -19.71 1.88
N GLU A 62 2.31 -19.40 1.27
CA GLU A 62 2.95 -20.27 0.28
C GLU A 62 3.41 -21.59 0.89
N GLY A 63 4.00 -21.58 2.09
CA GLY A 63 4.39 -22.81 2.80
C GLY A 63 3.22 -23.68 3.27
N LYS A 64 1.97 -23.19 3.15
CA LYS A 64 0.74 -23.92 3.45
C LYS A 64 0.04 -24.47 2.21
N LYS A 65 0.45 -24.06 1.01
CA LYS A 65 -0.01 -24.63 -0.27
C LYS A 65 0.65 -25.98 -0.52
#